data_AF-A0A2T6IVP7-F1
#
_entry.id   AF-A0A2T6IVP7-F1
#
_cell.length_a   1.000
_cell.length_b   1.000
_cell.length_c   1.000
_cell.angle_alpha   90.00
_cell.angle_beta   90.00
_cell.angle_gamma   90.00
#
_symmetry.space_group_name_H-M   'P 1'
#
loop_
_entity.id
_entity.type
_entity.pdbx_description
1 polymer ?
#
loop_
_entity_poly.entity_id
_entity_poly.type
_entity_poly.pdbx_seq_one_letter_code
_entity_poly.pdbx_strand_id
1 'polypeptide(L)'
;MRMLFEVADMKHASPATVSRGGVLFINENDVGWKPFLVSWRETLPDQIAQSQFYLLFSYYFEQNIDTFRKNFKFICPMNDIAFVESICCFIDAMLYNNTKENMELLRSKSPDEQKLVYEAYFVVALMWTVGGCLADDKVVNYRNQFNSWLRSASKIKFPEGGLCFDYRFDEVSCQWVPWAQDLLPYQPAPDTIFTNIVVSTVDTVRLHFVADLHVRRRKPLLLVGSSGTGKTTIIKV
;
A
#
# COMPACT_ATOMS: atom_id res chain seq x y z
N MET A 1 -30.48 -25.62 16.70
CA MET A 1 -29.73 -24.99 15.59
C MET A 1 -29.51 -23.52 15.97
N ARG A 2 -28.29 -22.98 15.85
CA ARG A 2 -28.00 -21.56 16.12
C ARG A 2 -27.68 -20.89 14.78
N MET A 3 -28.30 -19.75 14.50
CA MET A 3 -28.07 -18.95 13.30
C MET A 3 -27.38 -17.65 13.72
N LEU A 4 -26.26 -17.35 13.10
CA LEU A 4 -25.45 -16.16 13.36
C LEU A 4 -25.37 -15.35 12.07
N PHE A 5 -25.47 -14.03 12.21
CA PHE A 5 -25.31 -13.07 11.12
C PHE A 5 -24.23 -12.07 11.51
N GLU A 6 -23.29 -11.82 10.58
CA GLU A 6 -22.34 -10.73 10.68
C GLU A 6 -22.86 -9.59 9.80
N VAL A 7 -23.19 -8.46 10.42
CA VAL A 7 -23.79 -7.30 9.76
C VAL A 7 -23.01 -6.04 10.14
N ALA A 8 -22.73 -5.19 9.15
CA ALA A 8 -22.00 -3.94 9.38
C ALA A 8 -22.90 -2.88 10.03
N ASP A 9 -24.17 -2.79 9.61
CA ASP A 9 -25.15 -1.89 10.21
C ASP A 9 -26.58 -2.45 10.11
N MET A 10 -27.47 -1.88 10.92
CA MET A 10 -28.90 -2.22 10.96
C MET A 10 -29.78 -1.00 10.67
N LYS A 11 -29.27 0.00 9.94
CA LYS A 11 -29.97 1.28 9.73
C LYS A 11 -31.32 1.13 9.02
N HIS A 12 -31.48 0.05 8.27
CA HIS A 12 -32.68 -0.25 7.49
C HIS A 12 -33.53 -1.38 8.09
N ALA A 13 -33.17 -1.90 9.25
CA ALA A 13 -33.94 -2.93 9.93
C ALA A 13 -34.96 -2.30 10.89
N SER A 14 -36.21 -2.78 10.86
CA SER A 14 -37.20 -2.35 11.85
C SER A 14 -36.87 -2.95 13.23
N PRO A 15 -37.07 -2.23 14.34
CA PRO A 15 -36.85 -2.78 15.69
C PRO A 15 -37.62 -4.07 15.97
N ALA A 16 -38.80 -4.24 15.35
CA ALA A 16 -39.62 -5.44 15.46
C ALA A 16 -38.99 -6.68 14.77
N THR A 17 -38.13 -6.46 13.78
CA THR A 17 -37.40 -7.52 13.08
C THR A 17 -36.22 -8.01 13.92
N VAL A 18 -35.47 -7.08 14.52
CA VAL A 18 -34.27 -7.41 15.31
C VAL A 18 -34.60 -7.86 16.74
N SER A 19 -35.77 -7.53 17.28
CA SER A 19 -36.17 -7.92 18.64
C SER A 19 -36.30 -9.43 18.86
N ARG A 20 -36.42 -10.22 17.78
CA ARG A 20 -36.51 -11.68 17.85
C ARG A 20 -35.13 -12.36 17.92
N GLY A 21 -34.05 -11.62 17.73
CA GLY A 21 -32.67 -12.10 17.83
C GLY A 21 -31.90 -11.42 18.96
N GLY A 22 -30.80 -12.06 19.39
CA GLY A 22 -29.81 -11.40 20.24
C GLY A 22 -28.88 -10.55 19.38
N VAL A 23 -28.68 -9.29 19.76
CA VAL A 23 -27.73 -8.40 19.10
C VAL A 23 -26.51 -8.25 20.00
N LEU A 24 -25.35 -8.66 19.50
CA LEU A 24 -24.05 -8.37 20.11
C LEU A 24 -23.41 -7.24 19.31
N PHE A 25 -23.25 -6.08 19.94
CA PHE A 25 -22.55 -4.95 19.34
C PHE A 25 -21.08 -5.00 19.72
N ILE A 26 -20.19 -4.88 18.73
CA ILE A 26 -18.73 -4.82 18.93
C ILE A 26 -18.29 -3.40 18.57
N ASN A 27 -17.62 -2.69 19.48
CA ASN A 27 -17.11 -1.37 19.14
C ASN A 27 -15.86 -1.49 18.25
N GLU A 28 -15.68 -0.54 17.34
CA GLU A 28 -14.48 -0.47 16.48
C GLU A 28 -13.18 -0.36 17.29
N ASN A 29 -13.25 0.27 18.47
CA ASN A 29 -12.12 0.44 19.37
C ASN A 29 -11.79 -0.81 20.21
N ASP A 30 -12.71 -1.77 20.33
CA ASP A 30 -12.52 -2.94 21.19
C ASP A 30 -11.51 -3.93 20.61
N VAL A 31 -11.57 -4.13 19.29
CA VAL A 31 -10.66 -5.06 18.58
C VAL A 31 -9.52 -4.31 17.91
N GLY A 32 -9.74 -3.10 17.38
CA GLY A 32 -8.69 -2.24 16.81
C GLY A 32 -7.79 -2.92 15.76
N TRP A 33 -6.69 -2.26 15.39
CA TRP A 33 -5.71 -2.81 14.44
C TRP A 33 -4.49 -3.46 15.11
N LYS A 34 -4.26 -3.19 16.40
CA LYS A 34 -3.08 -3.67 17.13
C LYS A 34 -3.01 -5.21 17.25
N PRO A 35 -4.10 -5.95 17.56
CA PRO A 35 -4.04 -7.41 17.62
C PRO A 35 -3.70 -8.05 16.27
N PHE A 36 -4.21 -7.48 15.17
CA PHE A 36 -3.81 -7.88 13.83
C PHE A 36 -2.31 -7.66 13.61
N LEU A 37 -1.79 -6.47 13.95
CA LEU A 37 -0.37 -6.17 13.80
C LEU A 37 0.52 -7.12 14.61
N VAL A 38 0.17 -7.40 15.86
CA VAL A 38 0.92 -8.34 16.71
C VAL A 38 0.91 -9.73 16.07
N SER A 39 -0.23 -10.20 15.59
CA SER A 39 -0.35 -11.51 14.94
C SER A 39 0.47 -11.58 13.64
N TRP A 40 0.43 -10.53 12.81
CA TRP A 40 1.23 -10.44 11.59
C TRP A 40 2.73 -10.39 11.90
N ARG A 41 3.13 -9.69 12.97
CA ARG A 41 4.55 -9.61 13.38
C ARG A 41 5.14 -10.99 13.63
N GLU A 42 4.40 -11.89 14.28
CA GLU A 42 4.87 -13.26 14.53
C GLU A 42 5.06 -14.09 13.24
N THR A 43 4.56 -13.63 12.08
CA THR A 43 4.76 -14.28 10.78
C THR A 43 6.01 -13.80 10.03
N LEU A 44 6.71 -12.79 10.55
CA LEU A 44 7.89 -12.21 9.92
C LEU A 44 9.11 -13.15 10.02
N PRO A 45 10.04 -13.08 9.05
CA PRO A 45 11.10 -14.07 8.90
C PRO A 45 12.17 -14.04 10.01
N ASP A 46 12.38 -12.90 10.66
CA ASP A 46 13.46 -12.69 11.64
C ASP A 46 13.10 -11.65 12.72
N GLN A 47 13.83 -11.68 13.83
CA GLN A 47 13.60 -10.81 14.99
C GLN A 47 13.86 -9.32 14.70
N ILE A 48 14.75 -9.02 13.74
CA ILE A 48 15.06 -7.63 13.35
C ILE A 48 13.86 -7.05 12.61
N ALA A 49 13.29 -7.80 11.64
CA ALA A 49 12.06 -7.43 10.94
C ALA A 49 10.91 -7.21 11.92
N GLN A 50 10.70 -8.15 12.85
CA GLN A 50 9.66 -8.03 13.88
C GLN A 50 9.75 -6.74 14.70
N SER A 51 10.96 -6.43 15.18
CA SER A 51 11.18 -5.25 16.02
C SER A 51 11.10 -3.97 15.20
N GLN A 52 11.71 -3.98 14.01
CA GLN A 52 11.80 -2.81 13.14
C GLN A 52 10.43 -2.41 12.59
N PHE A 53 9.64 -3.34 12.04
CA PHE A 53 8.31 -3.00 11.52
C PHE A 53 7.37 -2.50 12.63
N TYR A 54 7.44 -3.07 13.83
CA TYR A 54 6.66 -2.56 14.96
C TYR A 54 7.00 -1.09 15.30
N LEU A 55 8.29 -0.75 15.33
CA LEU A 55 8.74 0.64 15.53
C LEU A 55 8.29 1.57 14.39
N LEU A 56 8.37 1.09 13.15
CA LEU A 56 7.95 1.85 11.96
C LEU A 56 6.44 2.12 11.96
N PHE A 57 5.61 1.14 12.35
CA PHE A 57 4.17 1.35 12.53
C PHE A 57 3.89 2.42 13.59
N SER A 58 4.60 2.40 14.72
CA SER A 58 4.41 3.44 15.74
C SER A 58 4.83 4.83 15.22
N TYR A 59 6.00 4.92 14.58
CA TYR A 59 6.58 6.18 14.11
C TYR A 59 5.83 6.79 12.92
N TYR A 60 5.58 6.01 11.86
CA TYR A 60 5.00 6.53 10.62
C TYR A 60 3.46 6.52 10.63
N PHE A 61 2.84 5.53 11.28
CA PHE A 61 1.38 5.35 11.20
C PHE A 61 0.67 5.84 12.47
N GLU A 62 0.93 5.22 13.62
CA GLU A 62 0.18 5.50 14.87
C GLU A 62 0.28 6.97 15.29
N GLN A 63 1.46 7.58 15.23
CA GLN A 63 1.66 8.98 15.60
C GLN A 63 1.05 9.98 14.59
N ASN A 64 0.75 9.56 13.36
CA ASN A 64 0.38 10.47 12.27
C ASN A 64 -1.03 10.24 11.70
N ILE A 65 -1.72 9.15 12.05
CA ILE A 65 -3.01 8.77 11.46
C ILE A 65 -4.09 9.85 11.64
N ASP A 66 -4.14 10.49 12.81
CA ASP A 66 -5.08 11.59 13.07
C ASP A 66 -4.76 12.82 12.20
N THR A 67 -3.47 13.09 11.98
CA THR A 67 -3.01 14.15 11.09
C THR A 67 -3.36 13.84 9.65
N PHE A 68 -3.20 12.59 9.21
CA PHE A 68 -3.61 12.17 7.87
C PHE A 68 -5.10 12.37 7.65
N ARG A 69 -5.94 11.97 8.61
CA ARG A 69 -7.40 12.14 8.53
C ARG A 69 -7.85 13.60 8.48
N LYS A 70 -7.13 14.49 9.16
CA LYS A 70 -7.43 15.92 9.18
C LYS A 70 -6.93 16.64 7.93
N ASN A 71 -5.74 16.30 7.46
CA ASN A 71 -5.06 17.03 6.40
C ASN A 71 -5.35 16.48 5.01
N PHE A 72 -5.70 15.20 4.90
CA PHE A 72 -5.91 14.52 3.63
C PHE A 72 -7.35 14.11 3.43
N LYS A 73 -7.77 14.19 2.18
CA LYS A 73 -9.03 13.61 1.70
C LYS A 73 -8.69 12.34 0.92
N PHE A 74 -9.35 11.24 1.25
CA PHE A 74 -9.17 9.96 0.56
C PHE A 74 -10.28 9.74 -0.47
N ILE A 75 -9.96 9.01 -1.55
CA ILE A 75 -10.91 8.68 -2.63
C ILE A 75 -12.01 7.75 -2.12
N CYS A 76 -11.64 6.79 -1.26
CA CYS A 76 -12.53 5.85 -0.61
C CYS A 76 -12.53 6.06 0.91
N PRO A 77 -13.59 5.63 1.61
CA PRO A 77 -13.59 5.56 3.07
C PRO A 77 -12.50 4.57 3.51
N MET A 78 -11.53 5.05 4.29
CA MET A 78 -10.41 4.25 4.77
C MET A 78 -10.43 4.17 6.29
N ASN A 79 -10.44 2.93 6.78
CA ASN A 79 -10.44 2.61 8.21
C ASN A 79 -9.00 2.29 8.63
N ASP A 80 -8.67 2.37 9.93
CA ASP A 80 -7.29 2.12 10.39
C ASP A 80 -6.84 0.68 10.10
N ILE A 81 -7.72 -0.29 10.30
CA ILE A 81 -7.44 -1.68 9.95
C ILE A 81 -7.17 -1.83 8.45
N ALA A 82 -7.91 -1.13 7.59
CA ALA A 82 -7.72 -1.20 6.14
C ALA A 82 -6.35 -0.64 5.73
N PHE A 83 -5.89 0.45 6.34
CA PHE A 83 -4.54 0.95 6.13
C PHE A 83 -3.48 -0.07 6.59
N VAL A 84 -3.61 -0.59 7.80
CA VAL A 84 -2.64 -1.53 8.37
C VAL A 84 -2.57 -2.83 7.56
N GLU A 85 -3.72 -3.42 7.21
CA GLU A 85 -3.77 -4.61 6.36
C GLU A 85 -3.15 -4.37 4.99
N SER A 86 -3.39 -3.20 4.39
CA SER A 86 -2.81 -2.86 3.10
C SER A 86 -1.29 -2.67 3.22
N ILE A 87 -0.80 -2.00 4.26
CA ILE A 87 0.64 -1.80 4.50
C ILE A 87 1.31 -3.18 4.69
N CYS A 88 0.75 -4.04 5.53
CA CYS A 88 1.22 -5.42 5.72
C CYS A 88 1.22 -6.21 4.40
N CYS A 89 0.18 -6.07 3.58
CA CYS A 89 0.09 -6.73 2.27
C CYS A 89 1.23 -6.30 1.33
N PHE A 90 1.55 -5.01 1.26
CA PHE A 90 2.68 -4.52 0.47
C PHE A 90 4.01 -5.03 1.02
N ILE A 91 4.24 -4.95 2.33
CA ILE A 91 5.47 -5.42 2.97
C ILE A 91 5.67 -6.91 2.71
N ASP A 92 4.64 -7.72 2.92
CA ASP A 92 4.66 -9.15 2.59
C ASP A 92 4.99 -9.39 1.12
N ALA A 93 4.36 -8.64 0.21
CA ALA A 93 4.58 -8.78 -1.21
C ALA A 93 6.05 -8.49 -1.58
N MET A 94 6.68 -7.50 -0.94
CA MET A 94 8.10 -7.16 -1.16
C MET A 94 9.06 -8.16 -0.51
N LEU A 95 8.82 -8.54 0.74
CA LEU A 95 9.65 -9.52 1.47
C LEU A 95 9.67 -10.89 0.78
N TYR A 96 8.52 -11.32 0.28
CA TYR A 96 8.36 -12.62 -0.37
C TYR A 96 8.37 -12.52 -1.90
N ASN A 97 8.73 -11.36 -2.46
CA ASN A 97 8.94 -11.23 -3.89
C ASN A 97 10.14 -12.09 -4.30
N ASN A 98 9.98 -12.96 -5.30
CA ASN A 98 11.05 -13.85 -5.78
C ASN A 98 11.72 -14.68 -4.65
N THR A 99 10.88 -15.19 -3.73
CA THR A 99 11.06 -16.08 -2.55
C THR A 99 12.44 -16.58 -2.05
N LYS A 100 13.47 -16.76 -2.87
CA LYS A 100 14.80 -17.21 -2.40
C LYS A 100 15.86 -16.12 -2.51
N GLU A 101 15.97 -15.46 -3.65
CA GLU A 101 17.05 -14.49 -3.90
C GLU A 101 16.93 -13.25 -3.01
N ASN A 102 15.73 -12.67 -2.87
CA ASN A 102 15.51 -11.50 -2.01
C ASN A 102 15.79 -11.80 -0.53
N MET A 103 15.35 -12.97 -0.04
CA MET A 103 15.61 -13.37 1.34
C MET A 103 17.08 -13.70 1.60
N GLU A 104 17.78 -14.28 0.63
CA GLU A 104 19.23 -14.50 0.72
C GLU A 104 20.00 -13.18 0.68
N LEU A 105 19.60 -12.25 -0.18
CA LEU A 105 20.19 -10.91 -0.25
C LEU A 105 20.04 -10.18 1.09
N LEU A 106 18.84 -10.18 1.69
CA LEU A 106 18.59 -9.59 3.00
C LEU A 106 19.44 -10.24 4.10
N ARG A 107 19.54 -11.58 4.11
CA ARG A 107 20.37 -12.32 5.08
C ARG A 107 21.87 -12.05 4.94
N SER A 108 22.33 -11.74 3.72
CA SER A 108 23.74 -11.42 3.46
C SER A 108 24.13 -10.02 3.97
N LYS A 109 23.17 -9.12 4.15
CA LYS A 109 23.39 -7.75 4.60
C LYS A 109 23.58 -7.66 6.11
N SER A 110 24.27 -6.61 6.55
CA SER A 110 24.44 -6.31 7.98
C SER A 110 23.10 -5.97 8.66
N PRO A 111 22.98 -6.13 9.99
CA PRO A 111 21.73 -5.81 10.71
C PRO A 111 21.23 -4.37 10.50
N ASP A 112 22.12 -3.41 10.31
CA ASP A 112 21.74 -2.01 10.08
C ASP A 112 21.28 -1.75 8.65
N GLU A 113 21.87 -2.42 7.66
CA GLU A 113 21.38 -2.40 6.28
C GLU A 113 20.01 -3.08 6.16
N GLN A 114 19.77 -4.19 6.88
CA GLN A 114 18.45 -4.83 6.93
C GLN A 114 17.38 -3.87 7.45
N LYS A 115 17.67 -3.14 8.54
CA LYS A 115 16.75 -2.13 9.08
C LYS A 115 16.45 -1.02 8.08
N LEU A 116 17.43 -0.61 7.27
CA LEU A 116 17.22 0.38 6.19
C LEU A 116 16.31 -0.18 5.12
N VAL A 117 16.50 -1.42 4.67
CA VAL A 117 15.63 -2.05 3.67
C VAL A 117 14.20 -2.21 4.21
N TYR A 118 14.03 -2.65 5.46
CA TYR A 118 12.71 -2.74 6.10
C TYR A 118 12.02 -1.38 6.22
N GLU A 119 12.77 -0.33 6.54
CA GLU A 119 12.24 1.04 6.52
C GLU A 119 11.84 1.46 5.10
N ALA A 120 12.64 1.16 4.08
CA ALA A 120 12.31 1.46 2.69
C ALA A 120 11.03 0.74 2.25
N TYR A 121 10.87 -0.55 2.57
CA TYR A 121 9.65 -1.31 2.31
C TYR A 121 8.45 -0.70 2.99
N PHE A 122 8.58 -0.27 4.25
CA PHE A 122 7.50 0.41 4.95
C PHE A 122 7.13 1.73 4.26
N VAL A 123 8.12 2.51 3.82
CA VAL A 123 7.91 3.76 3.08
C VAL A 123 7.23 3.51 1.74
N VAL A 124 7.64 2.51 0.97
CA VAL A 124 6.96 2.10 -0.29
C VAL A 124 5.52 1.69 -0.02
N ALA A 125 5.28 0.89 1.02
CA ALA A 125 3.94 0.49 1.43
C ALA A 125 3.09 1.72 1.80
N LEU A 126 3.63 2.68 2.54
CA LEU A 126 2.93 3.90 2.92
C LEU A 126 2.62 4.80 1.71
N MET A 127 3.55 4.90 0.76
CA MET A 127 3.35 5.62 -0.50
C MET A 127 2.14 5.07 -1.24
N TRP A 128 2.04 3.76 -1.43
CA TRP A 128 0.98 3.16 -2.23
C TRP A 128 -0.32 2.87 -1.47
N THR A 129 -0.33 3.01 -0.14
CA THR A 129 -1.54 2.89 0.69
C THR A 129 -2.13 4.25 1.03
N VAL A 130 -1.39 5.11 1.74
CA VAL A 130 -1.86 6.44 2.11
C VAL A 130 -1.80 7.36 0.90
N GLY A 131 -0.61 7.48 0.28
CA GLY A 131 -0.40 8.37 -0.87
C GLY A 131 -1.17 7.97 -2.14
N GLY A 132 -1.35 6.66 -2.36
CA GLY A 132 -2.10 6.11 -3.49
C GLY A 132 -3.61 6.35 -3.39
N CYS A 133 -4.15 6.41 -2.17
CA CYS A 133 -5.58 6.60 -1.91
C CYS A 133 -6.01 8.07 -1.75
N LEU A 134 -5.07 9.03 -1.89
CA LEU A 134 -5.38 10.46 -1.80
C LEU A 134 -6.28 10.89 -2.96
N ALA A 135 -7.30 11.67 -2.63
CA ALA A 135 -8.19 12.27 -3.62
C ALA A 135 -7.46 13.30 -4.48
N ASP A 136 -7.85 13.36 -5.75
CA ASP A 136 -7.47 14.45 -6.61
C ASP A 136 -8.39 15.65 -6.33
N ASP A 137 -7.81 16.77 -5.94
CA ASP A 137 -8.54 17.99 -5.59
C ASP A 137 -7.98 19.17 -6.41
N LYS A 138 -8.90 19.97 -6.97
CA LYS A 138 -8.55 21.07 -7.88
C LYS A 138 -7.86 22.24 -7.17
N VAL A 139 -8.05 22.36 -5.86
CA VAL A 139 -7.55 23.46 -5.04
C VAL A 139 -6.35 23.01 -4.22
N VAL A 140 -6.41 21.81 -3.64
CA VAL A 140 -5.39 21.32 -2.72
C VAL A 140 -4.63 20.14 -3.32
N ASN A 141 -3.31 20.29 -3.49
CA ASN A 141 -2.47 19.18 -3.94
C ASN A 141 -2.04 18.29 -2.77
N TYR A 142 -2.93 17.36 -2.38
CA TYR A 142 -2.66 16.40 -1.30
C TYR A 142 -1.43 15.51 -1.57
N ARG A 143 -1.21 15.13 -2.83
CA ARG A 143 -0.03 14.34 -3.23
C ARG A 143 1.29 15.07 -2.93
N ASN A 144 1.35 16.37 -3.21
CA ASN A 144 2.52 17.19 -2.87
C ASN A 144 2.71 17.33 -1.36
N GLN A 145 1.63 17.51 -0.60
CA GLN A 145 1.71 17.60 0.86
C GLN A 145 2.22 16.29 1.48
N PHE A 146 1.66 15.15 1.04
CA PHE A 146 2.12 13.83 1.46
C PHE A 146 3.59 13.60 1.07
N ASN A 147 3.98 13.97 -0.15
CA ASN A 147 5.38 13.91 -0.59
C ASN A 147 6.31 14.71 0.34
N SER A 148 5.98 15.96 0.65
CA SER A 148 6.79 16.79 1.53
C SER A 148 6.91 16.20 2.93
N TRP A 149 5.79 15.71 3.49
CA TRP A 149 5.77 15.04 4.78
C TRP A 149 6.64 13.77 4.78
N LEU A 150 6.45 12.88 3.80
CA LEU A 150 7.16 11.61 3.70
C LEU A 150 8.68 11.82 3.52
N ARG A 151 9.09 12.79 2.68
CA ARG A 151 10.51 13.13 2.50
C ARG A 151 11.14 13.68 3.78
N SER A 152 10.36 14.38 4.60
CA SER A 152 10.85 14.90 5.89
C SER A 152 10.97 13.80 6.95
N ALA A 153 10.02 12.85 6.97
CA ALA A 153 9.97 11.75 7.92
C ALA A 153 10.95 10.62 7.57
N SER A 154 11.22 10.39 6.27
CA SER A 154 12.09 9.30 5.82
C SER A 154 13.56 9.51 6.17
N LYS A 155 14.18 8.45 6.73
CA LYS A 155 15.64 8.43 6.95
C LYS A 155 16.41 8.31 5.63
N ILE A 156 15.92 7.51 4.69
CA ILE A 156 16.55 7.34 3.38
C ILE A 156 16.15 8.50 2.48
N LYS A 157 17.12 9.34 2.13
CA LYS A 157 16.87 10.56 1.36
C LYS A 157 16.53 10.22 -0.08
N PHE A 158 15.38 10.71 -0.51
CA PHE A 158 14.98 10.69 -1.91
C PHE A 158 15.86 11.67 -2.72
N PRO A 159 16.15 11.37 -4.01
CA PRO A 159 16.86 12.28 -4.89
C PRO A 159 16.17 13.64 -5.02
N GLU A 160 16.96 14.65 -5.41
CA GLU A 160 16.45 16.00 -5.66
C GLU A 160 15.52 16.02 -6.86
N GLY A 161 14.40 16.73 -6.72
CA GLY A 161 13.37 16.82 -7.75
C GLY A 161 12.34 15.68 -7.71
N GLY A 162 11.24 15.89 -8.44
CA GLY A 162 10.10 14.97 -8.51
C GLY A 162 9.37 14.74 -7.17
N LEU A 163 8.37 13.88 -7.21
CA LEU A 163 7.63 13.39 -6.05
C LEU A 163 8.23 12.05 -5.59
N CYS A 164 7.94 11.65 -4.35
CA CYS A 164 8.32 10.34 -3.83
C CYS A 164 7.84 9.20 -4.74
N PHE A 165 6.66 9.35 -5.37
CA PHE A 165 6.10 8.42 -6.34
C PHE A 165 6.92 8.25 -7.61
N ASP A 166 7.85 9.16 -7.91
CA ASP A 166 8.72 9.07 -9.08
C ASP A 166 9.90 8.11 -8.89
N TYR A 167 10.07 7.57 -7.69
CA TYR A 167 11.17 6.71 -7.31
C TYR A 167 10.70 5.33 -6.84
N ARG A 168 11.51 4.31 -7.11
CA ARG A 168 11.44 2.98 -6.49
C ARG A 168 12.66 2.76 -5.62
N PHE A 169 12.54 1.86 -4.66
CA PHE A 169 13.69 1.45 -3.87
C PHE A 169 14.48 0.37 -4.61
N ASP A 170 15.80 0.54 -4.70
CA ASP A 170 16.71 -0.48 -5.18
C ASP A 170 17.40 -1.17 -3.98
N GLU A 171 17.13 -2.47 -3.82
CA GLU A 171 17.60 -3.28 -2.70
C GLU A 171 19.11 -3.55 -2.77
N VAL A 172 19.69 -3.49 -3.97
CA VAL A 172 21.12 -3.73 -4.19
C VAL A 172 21.92 -2.52 -3.71
N SER A 173 21.62 -1.34 -4.24
CA SER A 173 22.29 -0.09 -3.85
C SER A 173 21.78 0.52 -2.52
N CYS A 174 20.66 0.02 -1.99
CA CYS A 174 19.95 0.58 -0.84
C CYS A 174 19.57 2.07 -1.03
N GLN A 175 19.19 2.46 -2.25
CA GLN A 175 18.86 3.84 -2.60
C GLN A 175 17.56 3.93 -3.40
N TRP A 176 17.00 5.14 -3.44
CA TRP A 176 15.86 5.46 -4.29
C TRP A 176 16.33 5.76 -5.72
N VAL A 177 15.81 5.02 -6.70
CA VAL A 177 16.12 5.18 -8.12
C VAL A 177 14.87 5.59 -8.92
N PRO A 178 14.98 6.43 -9.96
CA PRO A 178 13.82 6.86 -10.75
C PRO A 178 13.17 5.70 -11.51
N TRP A 179 11.83 5.64 -11.50
CA TRP A 179 11.07 4.68 -12.32
C TRP A 179 11.33 4.83 -13.82
N ALA A 180 11.79 6.00 -14.27
CA ALA A 180 12.13 6.24 -15.67
C ALA A 180 13.22 5.30 -16.20
N GLN A 181 14.06 4.72 -15.33
CA GLN A 181 15.09 3.76 -15.72
C GLN A 181 14.51 2.40 -16.14
N ASP A 182 13.31 2.05 -15.66
CA ASP A 182 12.64 0.79 -15.99
C ASP A 182 11.73 0.91 -17.22
N LEU A 183 11.58 2.14 -17.76
CA LEU A 183 10.75 2.37 -18.93
C LEU A 183 11.45 1.85 -20.19
N LEU A 184 10.88 0.79 -20.77
CA LEU A 184 11.35 0.27 -22.05
C LEU A 184 11.06 1.27 -23.18
N PRO A 185 11.99 1.44 -24.15
CA PRO A 185 11.73 2.25 -25.34
C PRO A 185 10.50 1.74 -26.09
N TYR A 186 9.66 2.65 -26.57
CA TYR A 186 8.49 2.28 -27.36
C TYR A 186 8.92 1.55 -28.64
N GLN A 187 8.38 0.35 -28.83
CA GLN A 187 8.54 -0.43 -30.06
C GLN A 187 7.21 -0.41 -30.84
N PRO A 188 7.18 0.17 -32.05
CA PRO A 188 5.99 0.14 -32.89
C PRO A 188 5.60 -1.30 -33.22
N ALA A 189 4.33 -1.65 -33.00
CA ALA A 189 3.78 -2.95 -33.35
C ALA A 189 2.83 -2.79 -34.56
N PRO A 190 3.34 -2.87 -35.79
CA PRO A 190 2.56 -2.58 -37.00
C PRO A 190 1.42 -3.59 -37.24
N ASP A 191 1.56 -4.81 -36.74
CA ASP A 191 0.58 -5.90 -36.92
C ASP A 191 -0.52 -5.91 -35.83
N THR A 192 -0.44 -5.01 -34.84
CA THR A 192 -1.41 -4.93 -33.75
C THR A 192 -2.59 -4.04 -34.14
N ILE A 193 -3.81 -4.51 -33.88
CA ILE A 193 -5.04 -3.72 -34.06
C ILE A 193 -4.89 -2.40 -33.28
N PHE A 194 -5.14 -1.27 -33.93
CA PHE A 194 -4.94 0.06 -33.35
C PHE A 194 -5.55 0.24 -31.95
N THR A 195 -6.73 -0.31 -31.71
CA THR A 195 -7.42 -0.25 -30.40
C THR A 195 -6.73 -1.01 -29.27
N ASN A 196 -5.80 -1.92 -29.60
CA ASN A 196 -5.06 -2.74 -28.65
C ASN A 196 -3.63 -2.25 -28.44
N ILE A 197 -3.21 -1.18 -29.13
CA ILE A 197 -1.88 -0.61 -28.95
C ILE A 197 -1.86 0.11 -27.59
N VAL A 198 -0.97 -0.34 -26.71
CA VAL A 198 -0.73 0.29 -25.40
C VAL A 198 0.70 0.80 -25.38
N VAL A 199 0.87 2.09 -25.09
CA VAL A 199 2.18 2.70 -24.93
C VAL A 199 2.51 2.72 -23.45
N SER A 200 3.54 1.99 -23.05
CA SER A 200 4.04 2.04 -21.68
C SER A 200 4.57 3.44 -21.37
N THR A 201 4.10 4.00 -20.28
CA THR A 201 4.61 5.23 -19.64
C THR A 201 5.13 4.91 -18.25
N VAL A 202 5.83 5.85 -17.63
CA VAL A 202 6.30 5.69 -16.25
C VAL A 202 5.13 5.42 -15.28
N ASP A 203 3.97 6.03 -15.50
CA ASP A 203 2.77 5.75 -14.69
C ASP A 203 2.23 4.34 -14.88
N THR A 204 2.25 3.81 -16.11
CA THR A 204 1.88 2.40 -16.32
C THR A 204 2.85 1.47 -15.61
N VAL A 205 4.16 1.72 -15.68
CA VAL A 205 5.18 0.90 -14.99
C VAL A 205 4.92 0.86 -13.47
N ARG A 206 4.63 2.02 -12.86
CA ARG A 206 4.29 2.12 -11.43
C ARG A 206 3.03 1.33 -11.07
N LEU A 207 1.98 1.47 -11.87
CA LEU A 207 0.72 0.76 -11.62
C LEU A 207 0.86 -0.75 -11.85
N HIS A 208 1.65 -1.17 -12.84
CA HIS A 208 2.00 -2.57 -13.04
C HIS A 208 2.77 -3.13 -11.85
N PHE A 209 3.74 -2.39 -11.31
CA PHE A 209 4.45 -2.81 -10.10
C PHE A 209 3.49 -3.04 -8.92
N VAL A 210 2.59 -2.10 -8.65
CA VAL A 210 1.59 -2.24 -7.56
C VAL A 210 0.65 -3.42 -7.81
N ALA A 211 0.18 -3.58 -9.06
CA ALA A 211 -0.71 -4.66 -9.45
C ALA A 211 -0.02 -6.03 -9.31
N ASP A 212 1.22 -6.16 -9.76
CA ASP A 212 2.00 -7.39 -9.70
C ASP A 212 2.22 -7.85 -8.25
N LEU A 213 2.54 -6.93 -7.33
CA LEU A 213 2.64 -7.23 -5.89
C LEU A 213 1.35 -7.84 -5.33
N HIS A 214 0.19 -7.31 -5.73
CA HIS A 214 -1.12 -7.82 -5.28
C HIS A 214 -1.46 -9.17 -5.92
N VAL A 215 -1.27 -9.30 -7.23
CA VAL A 215 -1.58 -10.51 -8.00
C VAL A 215 -0.76 -11.70 -7.50
N ARG A 216 0.55 -11.52 -7.27
CA ARG A 216 1.43 -12.58 -6.73
C ARG A 216 0.96 -13.08 -5.36
N ARG A 217 0.43 -12.19 -4.52
CA ARG A 217 -0.12 -12.53 -3.20
C ARG A 217 -1.58 -12.98 -3.23
N ARG A 218 -2.20 -13.02 -4.42
CA ARG A 218 -3.64 -13.31 -4.61
C ARG A 218 -4.52 -12.39 -3.76
N LYS A 219 -4.12 -11.12 -3.65
CA LYS A 219 -4.86 -10.09 -2.92
C LYS A 219 -5.60 -9.20 -3.91
N PRO A 220 -6.89 -8.90 -3.67
CA PRO A 220 -7.65 -8.04 -4.57
C PRO A 220 -7.12 -6.60 -4.53
N LEU A 221 -7.20 -5.91 -5.66
CA LEU A 221 -6.84 -4.50 -5.82
C LEU A 221 -8.04 -3.72 -6.37
N LEU A 222 -8.28 -2.52 -5.83
CA LEU A 222 -9.30 -1.59 -6.33
C LEU A 222 -8.64 -0.42 -7.05
N LEU A 223 -8.88 -0.30 -8.36
CA LEU A 223 -8.45 0.85 -9.16
C LEU A 223 -9.62 1.82 -9.36
N VAL A 224 -9.51 3.03 -8.82
CA VAL A 224 -10.56 4.06 -8.92
C VAL A 224 -10.15 5.15 -9.91
N GLY A 225 -11.09 5.55 -10.77
CA GLY A 225 -10.90 6.64 -11.73
C GLY A 225 -12.07 6.74 -12.71
N SER A 226 -12.17 7.86 -13.42
CA SER A 226 -13.25 8.12 -14.40
C SER A 226 -13.31 7.10 -15.53
N SER A 227 -14.44 6.99 -16.23
CA SER A 227 -14.57 6.07 -17.38
C SER A 227 -13.54 6.41 -18.46
N GLY A 228 -13.00 5.38 -19.13
CA GLY A 228 -12.04 5.57 -20.24
C GLY A 228 -10.58 5.81 -19.83
N THR A 229 -10.22 5.79 -18.54
CA THR A 229 -8.83 6.05 -18.09
C THR A 229 -7.87 4.85 -18.18
N GLY A 230 -8.16 3.85 -19.02
CA GLY A 230 -7.25 2.72 -19.24
C GLY A 230 -7.11 1.71 -18.08
N LYS A 231 -7.92 1.81 -17.01
CA LYS A 231 -7.87 0.89 -15.85
C LYS A 231 -7.87 -0.59 -16.23
N THR A 232 -8.75 -1.00 -17.14
CA THR A 232 -8.85 -2.38 -17.61
C THR A 232 -7.65 -2.78 -18.46
N THR A 233 -7.09 -1.85 -19.22
CA THR A 233 -5.92 -2.07 -20.07
C THR A 233 -4.68 -2.35 -19.22
N ILE A 234 -4.48 -1.57 -18.15
CA ILE A 234 -3.35 -1.73 -17.23
C ILE A 234 -3.31 -3.11 -16.55
N ILE A 235 -4.47 -3.75 -16.34
CA ILE A 235 -4.52 -5.10 -15.73
C ILE A 235 -4.33 -6.22 -16.77
N LYS A 236 -4.55 -5.93 -18.06
CA LYS A 236 -4.46 -6.94 -19.13
C LYS A 236 -3.06 -7.10 -19.71
N VAL A 237 -2.22 -6.07 -19.58
CA VAL A 237 -0.84 -6.03 -20.06
C VAL A 237 0.10 -6.64 -19.02
#